data_AF-A0A7W0W1J9-F1
#
_entry.id   AF-A0A7W0W1J9-F1
#
_cell.length_a   1.000
_cell.length_b   1.000
_cell.length_c   1.000
_cell.angle_alpha   90.00
_cell.angle_beta   90.00
_cell.angle_gamma   90.00
#
_symmetry.space_group_name_H-M   'P 1'
#
loop_
_entity.id
_entity.type
_entity.pdbx_description
1 polymer ?
#
loop_
_entity_poly.entity_id
_entity_poly.type
_entity_poly.pdbx_seq_one_letter_code
_entity_poly.pdbx_strand_id
1 'polypeptide(L)'
;MRAVIAAGLVISGAARADDTTSLHEEEHPALFRKDDEPLLHLDPVASPSFAGLGATKLVDERKRIELGKRTWVELEGTQWNNDMDVPQRGWSAGVRIAHDFGPFWISANASVNYIDSRYGRGVDPTRGRGTSVDVGVTIGKSKRLSRWKTAWIALTVGVRRWQGDEGPIDEPKDSGQVMLSIGSTFK
;
A
#
# COMPACT_ATOMS: atom_id res chain seq x y z
N MET A 1 32.15 4.06 -5.97
CA MET A 1 31.24 5.19 -5.69
C MET A 1 29.99 4.63 -5.00
N ARG A 2 29.71 5.02 -3.75
CA ARG A 2 28.49 4.63 -3.04
C ARG A 2 27.59 5.86 -2.96
N ALA A 3 26.48 5.86 -3.68
CA ALA A 3 25.47 6.90 -3.59
C ALA A 3 24.54 6.58 -2.41
N VAL A 4 24.49 7.47 -1.43
CA VAL A 4 23.51 7.45 -0.34
C VAL A 4 22.39 8.41 -0.78
N ILE A 5 21.18 7.89 -0.98
CA ILE A 5 19.99 8.69 -1.28
C ILE A 5 19.21 8.83 0.02
N ALA A 6 19.21 10.03 0.60
CA ALA A 6 18.38 10.38 1.75
C ALA A 6 17.06 10.96 1.25
N ALA A 7 15.94 10.30 1.54
CA ALA A 7 14.60 10.83 1.31
C ALA A 7 14.13 11.58 2.57
N GLY A 8 14.08 12.91 2.50
CA GLY A 8 13.54 13.77 3.55
C GLY A 8 12.04 13.97 3.37
N LEU A 9 11.24 13.59 4.37
CA LEU A 9 9.81 13.88 4.44
C LEU A 9 9.60 15.15 5.26
N VAL A 10 9.10 16.22 4.62
CA VAL A 10 8.66 17.44 5.32
C VAL A 10 7.17 17.29 5.61
N ILE A 11 6.81 17.18 6.89
CA ILE A 11 5.42 17.16 7.35
C ILE A 11 5.06 18.59 7.79
N SER A 12 4.28 19.30 6.98
CA SER A 12 3.70 20.59 7.36
C SER A 12 2.36 20.35 8.05
N GLY A 13 2.30 20.60 9.36
CA GLY A 13 1.06 20.55 10.12
C GLY A 13 0.21 21.80 9.93
N ALA A 14 -1.08 21.62 9.63
CA ALA A 14 -2.10 22.62 9.87
C ALA A 14 -3.19 21.96 10.74
N ALA A 15 -3.29 22.42 11.98
CA ALA A 15 -4.29 21.98 12.94
C ALA A 15 -5.54 22.86 12.89
N ARG A 16 -6.63 22.25 13.39
CA ARG A 16 -7.93 22.79 13.80
C ARG A 16 -9.04 22.96 12.75
N ALA A 17 -10.10 22.18 12.97
CA ALA A 17 -11.42 22.75 13.24
C ALA A 17 -11.98 22.05 14.49
N ASP A 18 -12.28 22.84 15.53
CA ASP A 18 -13.25 22.50 16.55
C ASP A 18 -14.62 22.41 15.86
N ASP A 19 -15.38 21.34 16.11
CA ASP A 19 -16.80 21.51 16.37
C ASP A 19 -17.36 20.32 17.15
N THR A 20 -18.15 20.68 18.15
CA THR A 20 -18.78 19.83 19.14
C THR A 20 -19.83 18.91 18.52
N THR A 21 -19.70 17.59 18.71
CA THR A 21 -20.86 16.68 18.68
C THR A 21 -20.62 15.49 19.60
N SER A 22 -21.07 15.62 20.85
CA SER A 22 -21.35 14.49 21.73
C SER A 22 -22.64 13.79 21.27
N LEU A 23 -22.68 12.46 21.40
CA LEU A 23 -23.79 11.51 21.16
C LEU A 23 -23.70 10.70 19.85
N HIS A 24 -22.75 9.76 19.80
CA HIS A 24 -22.92 8.40 19.27
C HIS A 24 -21.62 7.61 19.52
N GLU A 25 -21.35 7.30 20.79
CA GLU A 25 -20.13 6.59 21.20
C GLU A 25 -20.33 5.07 21.37
N GLU A 26 -21.54 4.55 21.14
CA GLU A 26 -21.82 3.11 21.15
C GLU A 26 -22.38 2.70 19.79
N GLU A 27 -21.63 1.87 19.04
CA GLU A 27 -22.03 0.99 17.92
C GLU A 27 -21.05 0.97 16.74
N HIS A 28 -19.92 1.69 16.80
CA HIS A 28 -18.84 1.47 15.85
C HIS A 28 -17.91 0.36 16.39
N PRO A 29 -17.89 -0.85 15.80
CA PRO A 29 -16.97 -1.90 16.22
C PRO A 29 -15.54 -1.40 16.03
N ALA A 30 -14.69 -1.82 16.96
CA ALA A 30 -13.36 -1.33 17.17
C ALA A 30 -12.39 -1.83 16.09
N LEU A 31 -12.51 -1.27 14.88
CA LEU A 31 -11.59 -1.46 13.74
C LEU A 31 -10.12 -1.12 14.08
N PHE A 32 -9.86 -0.53 15.26
CA PHE A 32 -8.57 -0.01 15.70
C PHE A 32 -8.08 -0.59 17.02
N ARG A 33 -8.75 -1.62 17.57
CA ARG A 33 -8.18 -2.37 18.70
C ARG A 33 -7.13 -3.34 18.18
N LYS A 34 -5.93 -3.18 18.72
CA LYS A 34 -4.66 -3.83 18.37
C LYS A 34 -4.71 -5.37 18.33
N ASP A 35 -5.73 -6.01 18.89
CA ASP A 35 -5.67 -7.43 19.23
C ASP A 35 -6.82 -8.33 18.71
N ASP A 36 -7.84 -7.85 17.98
CA ASP A 36 -9.04 -8.70 17.82
C ASP A 36 -9.90 -8.54 16.56
N GLU A 37 -9.49 -7.73 15.59
CA GLU A 37 -10.16 -7.68 14.29
C GLU A 37 -9.11 -7.90 13.19
N PRO A 38 -9.31 -8.88 12.27
CA PRO A 38 -8.53 -8.93 11.06
C PRO A 38 -8.94 -7.69 10.27
N LEU A 39 -8.22 -6.59 10.53
CA LEU A 39 -8.06 -5.53 9.56
C LEU A 39 -7.62 -6.26 8.31
N LEU A 40 -8.52 -6.32 7.34
CA LEU A 40 -8.12 -6.74 6.02
C LEU A 40 -7.05 -5.73 5.62
N HIS A 41 -5.81 -6.15 5.77
CA HIS A 41 -4.68 -5.57 5.07
C HIS A 41 -5.00 -5.84 3.62
N LEU A 42 -5.88 -5.01 3.03
CA LEU A 42 -5.81 -4.71 1.62
C LEU A 42 -4.42 -4.15 1.50
N ASP A 43 -3.43 -5.01 1.23
CA ASP A 43 -2.06 -4.64 0.94
C ASP A 43 -2.17 -3.82 -0.34
N PRO A 44 -2.20 -2.48 -0.21
CA PRO A 44 -2.43 -1.64 -1.37
C PRO A 44 -1.10 -1.42 -2.11
N VAL A 45 0.01 -1.82 -1.48
CA VAL A 45 1.26 -2.15 -2.13
C VAL A 45 1.05 -3.54 -2.70
N ALA A 46 0.39 -3.60 -3.85
CA ALA A 46 0.43 -4.81 -4.67
C ALA A 46 1.90 -5.21 -4.75
N SER A 47 2.24 -6.38 -4.21
CA SER A 47 3.58 -6.94 -4.42
C SER A 47 3.85 -6.80 -5.91
N PRO A 48 4.96 -6.16 -6.31
CA PRO A 48 5.19 -5.86 -7.71
C PRO A 48 4.96 -7.15 -8.50
N SER A 49 4.08 -7.09 -9.51
CA SER A 49 3.72 -8.21 -10.39
C SER A 49 4.94 -9.01 -10.85
N PHE A 50 6.07 -8.30 -10.94
CA PHE A 50 7.39 -8.76 -11.36
C PHE A 50 8.21 -9.55 -10.35
N ALA A 51 7.89 -9.50 -9.05
CA ALA A 51 8.57 -10.36 -8.08
C ALA A 51 8.46 -11.84 -8.53
N GLY A 52 7.38 -12.18 -9.25
CA GLY A 52 7.19 -13.47 -9.88
C GLY A 52 6.93 -14.57 -8.86
N LEU A 53 6.47 -15.71 -9.36
CA LEU A 53 6.33 -16.92 -8.55
C LEU A 53 7.76 -17.41 -8.22
N GLY A 54 8.27 -17.11 -7.03
CA GLY A 54 9.60 -17.54 -6.59
C GLY A 54 10.53 -16.42 -6.07
N ALA A 55 10.09 -15.16 -6.02
CA ALA A 55 10.86 -14.13 -5.32
C ALA A 55 11.08 -14.51 -3.85
N THR A 56 12.34 -14.48 -3.45
CA THR A 56 12.76 -14.57 -2.07
C THR A 56 12.78 -13.17 -1.47
N LYS A 57 11.95 -12.94 -0.45
CA LYS A 57 12.02 -11.73 0.38
C LYS A 57 13.28 -11.81 1.24
N LEU A 58 14.20 -10.87 1.03
CA LEU A 58 15.45 -10.75 1.79
C LEU A 58 15.25 -9.89 3.04
N VAL A 59 14.44 -8.84 2.91
CA VAL A 59 14.08 -7.92 4.00
C VAL A 59 12.60 -7.62 3.87
N ASP A 60 11.87 -7.68 4.98
CA ASP A 60 10.46 -7.29 5.06
C ASP A 60 10.24 -6.58 6.39
N GLU A 61 10.24 -5.25 6.36
CA GLU A 61 10.08 -4.39 7.53
C GLU A 61 8.76 -3.64 7.43
N ARG A 62 7.93 -3.76 8.46
CA ARG A 62 6.66 -3.04 8.59
C ARG A 62 6.60 -2.35 9.93
N LYS A 63 6.30 -1.05 9.92
CA LYS A 63 6.15 -0.25 11.14
C LYS A 63 4.86 0.52 11.11
N ARG A 64 3.98 0.24 12.08
CA ARG A 64 2.75 0.99 12.31
C ARG A 64 2.94 2.02 13.42
N ILE A 65 2.47 3.22 13.17
CA ILE A 65 2.52 4.38 14.06
C ILE A 65 1.09 4.89 14.23
N GLU A 66 0.59 4.87 15.46
CA GLU A 66 -0.70 5.47 15.78
C GLU A 66 -0.52 7.00 15.87
N LEU A 67 -1.23 7.75 15.03
CA LEU A 67 -1.25 9.22 15.08
C LEU A 67 -2.41 9.76 15.93
N GLY A 68 -3.37 8.90 16.24
CA GLY A 68 -4.52 9.20 17.11
C GLY A 68 -5.45 8.00 17.21
N LYS A 69 -6.55 8.16 17.96
CA LYS A 69 -7.52 7.06 18.23
C LYS A 69 -8.11 6.44 16.96
N ARG A 70 -8.18 7.20 15.86
CA ARG A 70 -8.78 6.80 14.59
C ARG A 70 -7.83 6.94 13.40
N THR A 71 -6.57 7.30 13.63
CA THR A 71 -5.59 7.57 12.57
C THR A 71 -4.33 6.78 12.82
N TRP A 72 -3.85 6.09 11.78
CA TRP A 72 -2.55 5.45 11.82
C TRP A 72 -1.81 5.66 10.51
N VAL A 73 -0.49 5.60 10.62
CA VAL A 73 0.44 5.54 9.50
C VAL A 73 1.19 4.23 9.57
N GLU A 74 1.46 3.65 8.42
CA GLU A 74 2.25 2.46 8.26
C GLU A 74 3.34 2.70 7.23
N LEU A 75 4.54 2.26 7.57
CA LEU A 75 5.72 2.30 6.73
C LEU A 75 6.09 0.87 6.42
N GLU A 76 6.41 0.60 5.15
CA GLU A 76 6.81 -0.71 4.67
C GLU A 76 8.09 -0.58 3.85
N GLY A 77 9.02 -1.50 4.05
CA GLY A 77 10.24 -1.64 3.25
C GLY A 77 10.45 -3.10 2.94
N THR A 78 10.45 -3.46 1.67
CA THR A 78 10.71 -4.84 1.23
C THR A 78 11.88 -4.85 0.28
N GLN A 79 12.83 -5.76 0.50
CA GLN A 79 13.86 -6.09 -0.48
C GLN A 79 13.65 -7.54 -0.93
N TRP A 80 13.72 -7.76 -2.23
CA TRP A 80 13.49 -9.08 -2.81
C TRP A 80 14.50 -9.38 -3.92
N ASN A 81 14.71 -10.67 -4.14
CA ASN A 81 15.49 -11.21 -5.24
C ASN A 81 14.77 -12.42 -5.83
N ASN A 82 14.85 -12.59 -7.13
CA ASN A 82 14.35 -13.73 -7.86
C ASN A 82 15.48 -14.22 -8.77
N ASP A 83 16.06 -15.37 -8.42
CA ASP A 83 17.15 -16.02 -9.18
C ASP A 83 16.64 -17.11 -10.13
N MET A 84 15.31 -17.24 -10.31
CA MET A 84 14.69 -18.24 -11.19
C MET A 84 14.77 -17.80 -12.67
N ASP A 85 13.75 -18.12 -13.47
CA ASP A 85 13.73 -18.01 -14.94
C ASP A 85 14.18 -16.65 -15.48
N VAL A 86 13.89 -15.56 -14.77
CA VAL A 86 14.33 -14.20 -15.11
C VAL A 86 15.00 -13.59 -13.89
N PRO A 87 16.35 -13.58 -13.82
CA PRO A 87 17.08 -12.96 -12.72
C PRO A 87 16.70 -11.50 -12.54
N GLN A 88 16.08 -11.19 -11.41
CA GLN A 88 15.56 -9.88 -11.06
C GLN A 88 15.74 -9.63 -9.58
N ARG A 89 16.07 -8.39 -9.24
CA ARG A 89 16.10 -7.94 -7.85
C ARG A 89 15.45 -6.59 -7.75
N GLY A 90 14.93 -6.28 -6.58
CA GLY A 90 14.27 -5.01 -6.37
C GLY A 90 14.12 -4.70 -4.90
N TRP A 91 13.61 -3.50 -4.69
CA TRP A 91 13.14 -3.07 -3.39
C TRP A 91 11.89 -2.23 -3.57
N SER A 92 11.05 -2.22 -2.56
CA SER A 92 9.89 -1.34 -2.45
C SER A 92 9.96 -0.60 -1.12
N ALA A 93 9.52 0.65 -1.14
CA ALA A 93 9.28 1.43 0.05
C ALA A 93 7.86 2.01 -0.06
N GLY A 94 7.05 1.78 0.96
CA GLY A 94 5.65 2.15 1.00
C GLY A 94 5.32 2.98 2.23
N VAL A 95 4.39 3.91 2.07
CA VAL A 95 3.70 4.58 3.16
C VAL A 95 2.21 4.44 2.95
N ARG A 96 1.49 4.18 4.04
CA ARG A 96 0.04 4.16 4.08
C ARG A 96 -0.44 5.00 5.25
N ILE A 97 -1.42 5.84 5.01
CA ILE A 97 -2.16 6.55 6.06
C ILE A 97 -3.61 6.14 5.98
N ALA A 98 -4.23 5.85 7.12
CA ALA A 98 -5.65 5.58 7.19
C ALA A 98 -6.31 6.32 8.34
N HIS A 99 -7.54 6.74 8.09
CA HIS A 99 -8.40 7.41 9.04
C HIS A 99 -9.80 6.81 9.03
N ASP A 100 -10.36 6.59 10.20
CA ASP A 100 -11.75 6.19 10.38
C ASP A 100 -12.63 7.35 10.80
N PHE A 101 -13.66 7.60 10.01
CA PHE A 101 -14.65 8.65 10.25
C PHE A 101 -15.84 8.16 11.06
N GLY A 102 -15.97 6.84 11.28
CA GLY A 102 -17.11 6.17 11.92
C GLY A 102 -17.93 5.39 10.89
N PRO A 103 -18.72 6.04 10.02
CA PRO A 103 -19.56 5.32 9.05
C PRO A 103 -18.78 4.75 7.86
N PHE A 104 -17.54 5.19 7.65
CA PHE A 104 -16.61 4.73 6.64
C PHE A 104 -15.18 5.06 7.06
N TRP A 105 -14.21 4.44 6.39
CA TRP A 105 -12.78 4.72 6.55
C TRP A 105 -12.18 5.09 5.19
N ILE A 106 -11.12 5.90 5.23
CA ILE A 106 -10.31 6.25 4.06
C ILE A 106 -8.88 5.83 4.34
N SER A 107 -8.23 5.27 3.32
CA SER A 107 -6.81 4.96 3.31
C SER A 107 -6.18 5.55 2.06
N ALA A 108 -5.04 6.20 2.20
CA ALA A 108 -4.19 6.59 1.08
C ALA A 108 -2.85 5.86 1.20
N ASN A 109 -2.31 5.43 0.08
CA ASN A 109 -1.01 4.79 0.02
C ASN A 109 -0.17 5.37 -1.10
N ALA A 110 1.14 5.40 -0.88
CA ALA A 110 2.12 5.68 -1.90
C ALA A 110 3.27 4.70 -1.73
N SER A 111 3.76 4.15 -2.83
CA SER A 111 4.95 3.30 -2.82
C SER A 111 5.86 3.62 -3.99
N VAL A 112 7.15 3.46 -3.75
CA VAL A 112 8.21 3.52 -4.76
C VAL A 112 8.78 2.13 -4.86
N ASN A 113 8.85 1.60 -6.07
CA ASN A 113 9.43 0.30 -6.34
C ASN A 113 10.58 0.47 -7.32
N TYR A 114 11.73 -0.11 -7.01
CA TYR A 114 12.86 -0.18 -7.92
C TYR A 114 13.06 -1.63 -8.35
N ILE A 115 13.33 -1.81 -9.64
CA ILE A 115 13.61 -3.11 -10.24
C ILE A 115 14.91 -3.02 -11.03
N ASP A 116 15.76 -4.02 -10.83
CA ASP A 116 16.96 -4.28 -11.61
C ASP A 116 16.82 -5.65 -12.26
N SER A 117 16.36 -5.66 -13.50
CA SER A 117 16.34 -6.82 -14.37
C SER A 117 17.41 -6.70 -15.45
N ARG A 118 17.96 -7.85 -15.87
CA ARG A 118 18.79 -7.95 -17.09
C ARG A 118 17.96 -7.96 -18.38
N TYR A 119 16.64 -8.01 -18.27
CA TYR A 119 15.70 -8.10 -19.38
C TYR A 119 14.78 -6.88 -19.38
N GLY A 120 15.07 -5.92 -20.26
CA GLY A 120 14.22 -4.76 -20.52
C GLY A 120 13.39 -4.91 -21.78
N ARG A 121 12.48 -3.97 -22.06
CA ARG A 121 11.90 -3.83 -23.40
C ARG A 121 13.03 -3.64 -24.43
N GLY A 122 13.03 -4.48 -25.47
CA GLY A 122 14.00 -4.40 -26.56
C GLY A 122 15.27 -5.27 -26.40
N VAL A 123 16.16 -5.17 -27.38
CA VAL A 123 17.40 -5.98 -27.51
C VAL A 123 18.53 -5.46 -26.60
N ASP A 124 18.31 -4.36 -25.89
CA ASP A 124 19.32 -3.70 -25.08
C ASP A 124 19.28 -4.17 -23.60
N PRO A 125 20.31 -4.87 -23.10
CA PRO A 125 20.37 -5.40 -21.75
C PRO A 125 20.45 -4.32 -20.65
N THR A 126 20.57 -3.04 -21.01
CA THR A 126 20.57 -1.93 -20.04
C THR A 126 19.17 -1.41 -19.68
N ARG A 127 18.13 -1.85 -20.39
CA ARG A 127 16.76 -1.29 -20.29
C ARG A 127 15.83 -1.98 -19.28
N GLY A 128 16.30 -3.02 -18.57
CA GLY A 128 15.50 -3.74 -17.56
C GLY A 128 15.47 -3.09 -16.18
N ARG A 129 15.96 -1.85 -16.07
CA ARG A 129 16.07 -1.11 -14.82
C ARG A 129 15.11 0.04 -14.78
N GLY A 130 14.48 0.25 -13.65
CA GLY A 130 13.76 1.49 -13.41
C GLY A 130 12.95 1.49 -12.13
N THR A 131 12.19 2.56 -11.98
CA THR A 131 11.46 2.85 -10.78
C THR A 131 9.99 3.07 -11.13
N SER A 132 9.08 2.40 -10.43
CA SER A 132 7.66 2.77 -10.46
C SER A 132 7.29 3.54 -9.20
N VAL A 133 6.34 4.46 -9.37
CA VAL A 133 5.63 5.11 -8.28
C VAL A 133 4.18 4.70 -8.37
N ASP A 134 3.65 4.13 -7.30
CA ASP A 134 2.25 3.78 -7.15
C ASP A 134 1.61 4.72 -6.12
N VAL A 135 0.44 5.24 -6.44
CA VAL A 135 -0.38 6.03 -5.52
C VAL A 135 -1.80 5.50 -5.56
N GLY A 136 -2.40 5.30 -4.39
CA GLY A 136 -3.75 4.77 -4.27
C GLY A 136 -4.54 5.46 -3.18
N VAL A 137 -5.86 5.50 -3.39
CA VAL A 137 -6.84 5.88 -2.38
C VAL A 137 -7.91 4.81 -2.33
N THR A 138 -8.21 4.35 -1.12
CA THR A 138 -9.28 3.41 -0.83
C THR A 138 -10.27 4.06 0.11
N ILE A 139 -11.54 3.99 -0.23
CA ILE A 139 -12.64 4.27 0.69
C ILE A 139 -13.37 2.97 0.97
N GLY A 140 -13.72 2.72 2.22
CA GLY A 140 -14.44 1.50 2.59
C GLY A 140 -15.40 1.69 3.74
N LYS A 141 -16.32 0.75 3.83
CA LYS A 141 -17.31 0.67 4.90
C LYS A 141 -17.38 -0.76 5.39
N SER A 142 -17.40 -0.94 6.70
CA SER A 142 -17.70 -2.21 7.34
C SER A 142 -19.05 -2.13 8.05
N LYS A 143 -19.71 -3.27 8.20
CA LYS A 143 -20.93 -3.42 8.99
C LYS A 143 -20.87 -4.75 9.72
N ARG A 144 -21.03 -4.69 11.04
CA ARG A 144 -21.22 -5.89 11.86
C ARG A 144 -22.57 -6.52 11.50
N LEU A 145 -22.56 -7.74 11.00
CA LEU A 145 -23.77 -8.49 10.66
C LEU A 145 -24.24 -9.36 11.83
N SER A 146 -23.31 -9.88 12.63
CA SER A 146 -23.59 -10.65 13.83
C SER A 146 -22.44 -10.51 14.84
N ARG A 147 -22.55 -11.18 16.00
CA ARG A 147 -21.46 -11.20 16.99
C ARG A 147 -20.13 -11.74 16.43
N TRP A 148 -20.21 -12.62 15.44
CA TRP A 148 -19.10 -13.39 14.87
C TRP A 148 -18.77 -13.01 13.42
N LYS A 149 -19.54 -12.09 12.81
CA LYS A 149 -19.39 -11.78 11.38
C LYS A 149 -19.45 -10.28 11.13
N THR A 150 -18.46 -9.79 10.39
CA THR A 150 -18.42 -8.43 9.86
C THR A 150 -18.33 -8.50 8.34
N ALA A 151 -19.19 -7.78 7.63
CA ALA A 151 -19.07 -7.61 6.19
C ALA A 151 -18.46 -6.25 5.87
N TRP A 152 -17.80 -6.14 4.73
CA TRP A 152 -17.17 -4.91 4.29
C TRP A 152 -17.22 -4.77 2.77
N ILE A 153 -17.18 -3.52 2.32
CA ILE A 153 -17.09 -3.10 0.93
C ILE A 153 -16.06 -1.97 0.84
N ALA A 154 -15.20 -2.02 -0.16
CA ALA A 154 -14.17 -1.02 -0.38
C ALA A 154 -14.01 -0.73 -1.87
N LEU A 155 -13.84 0.53 -2.20
CA LEU A 155 -13.51 1.02 -3.53
C LEU A 155 -12.10 1.61 -3.50
N THR A 156 -11.23 1.08 -4.34
CA THR A 156 -9.86 1.55 -4.50
C THR A 156 -9.69 2.16 -5.88
N VAL A 157 -9.07 3.33 -5.94
CA VAL A 157 -8.57 3.93 -7.18
C VAL A 157 -7.07 4.11 -7.00
N GLY A 158 -6.28 3.66 -7.98
CA GLY A 158 -4.84 3.80 -7.95
C GLY A 158 -4.26 4.11 -9.31
N VAL A 159 -3.08 4.71 -9.30
CA VAL A 159 -2.28 4.98 -10.48
C VAL A 159 -0.86 4.48 -10.24
N ARG A 160 -0.29 3.86 -11.28
CA ARG A 160 1.11 3.48 -11.35
C ARG A 160 1.76 4.29 -12.46
N ARG A 161 2.95 4.80 -12.18
CA ARG A 161 3.78 5.51 -13.15
C ARG A 161 5.21 5.02 -13.11
N TRP A 162 5.70 4.60 -14.26
CA TRP A 162 7.11 4.27 -14.46
C TRP A 162 7.93 5.55 -14.69
N GLN A 163 9.04 5.67 -13.96
CA GLN A 163 10.04 6.70 -14.12
C GLN A 163 11.23 6.11 -14.90
N GLY A 164 11.39 6.58 -16.14
CA GLY A 164 12.44 6.13 -17.06
C GLY A 164 11.95 6.06 -18.51
N ASP A 165 12.86 5.73 -19.41
CA ASP A 165 12.58 5.68 -20.85
C ASP A 165 11.74 4.44 -21.22
N GLU A 166 11.98 3.29 -20.59
CA GLU A 166 11.23 2.05 -20.84
C GLU A 166 10.97 1.27 -19.54
N GLY A 167 9.73 0.79 -19.39
CA GLY A 167 9.36 -0.16 -18.32
C GLY A 167 9.83 -1.58 -18.62
N PRO A 168 9.71 -2.52 -17.66
CA PRO A 168 9.96 -3.92 -17.91
C PRO A 168 9.03 -4.43 -19.03
N ILE A 169 9.40 -5.57 -19.63
CA ILE A 169 8.58 -6.24 -20.64
C ILE A 169 7.17 -6.43 -20.04
N ASP A 170 6.14 -6.12 -20.85
CA ASP A 170 4.71 -6.23 -20.50
C ASP A 170 4.13 -5.25 -19.48
N GLU A 171 4.84 -4.21 -19.03
CA GLU A 171 4.19 -3.14 -18.24
C GLU A 171 3.97 -1.82 -19.01
N PRO A 172 2.76 -1.23 -18.88
CA PRO A 172 2.50 0.10 -19.40
C PRO A 172 3.28 1.15 -18.59
N LYS A 173 3.72 2.22 -19.28
CA LYS A 173 4.43 3.33 -18.64
C LYS A 173 3.58 4.02 -17.57
N ASP A 174 2.29 4.16 -17.85
CA ASP A 174 1.30 4.68 -16.93
C ASP A 174 0.10 3.72 -16.93
N SER A 175 -0.39 3.35 -15.76
CA SER A 175 -1.64 2.59 -15.62
C SER A 175 -2.51 3.12 -14.50
N GLY A 176 -3.81 3.01 -14.69
CA GLY A 176 -4.82 3.28 -13.66
C GLY A 176 -5.56 2.00 -13.32
N GLN A 177 -5.91 1.84 -12.05
CA GLN A 177 -6.75 0.75 -11.59
C GLN A 177 -7.93 1.28 -10.78
N VAL A 178 -9.08 0.66 -10.99
CA VAL A 178 -10.27 0.82 -10.13
C VAL A 178 -10.67 -0.58 -9.69
N MET A 179 -10.73 -0.79 -8.38
CA MET A 179 -11.04 -2.09 -7.79
C MET A 179 -12.17 -1.95 -6.78
N LEU A 180 -13.22 -2.74 -6.96
CA LEU A 180 -14.25 -2.94 -5.96
C LEU A 180 -13.99 -4.26 -5.23
N SER A 181 -13.82 -4.17 -3.92
CA SER A 181 -13.57 -5.32 -3.06
C SER A 181 -14.74 -5.48 -2.09
N ILE A 182 -15.26 -6.70 -1.97
CA ILE A 182 -16.33 -7.05 -1.04
C ILE A 182 -15.90 -8.30 -0.31
N GLY A 183 -16.14 -8.36 0.99
CA GLY A 183 -15.89 -9.57 1.73
C GLY A 183 -16.51 -9.57 3.11
N SER A 184 -16.16 -10.60 3.87
CA SER A 184 -16.54 -10.72 5.27
C SER A 184 -15.42 -11.35 6.07
N THR A 185 -15.34 -10.96 7.33
CA THR A 185 -14.46 -11.55 8.33
C THR A 185 -15.29 -12.27 9.39
N PHE A 186 -14.74 -13.37 9.90
CA PHE A 186 -15.32 -14.15 11.00
C PHE A 186 -14.41 -14.03 12.22
N LYS A 187 -15.02 -13.96 13.41
CA LYS A 187 -14.32 -14.02 14.69
C LYS A 187 -14.26 -15.45 15.21
#